data_AF-A0A7Y5HA88-F1
#
_entry.id   AF-A0A7Y5HA88-F1
#
_cell.length_a   1.000
_cell.length_b   1.000
_cell.length_c   1.000
_cell.angle_alpha   90.00
_cell.angle_beta   90.00
_cell.angle_gamma   90.00
#
_symmetry.space_group_name_H-M   'P 1'
#
loop_
_entity.id
_entity.type
_entity.pdbx_description
1 polymer ?
#
loop_
_entity_poly.entity_id
_entity_poly.type
_entity_poly.pdbx_seq_one_letter_code
_entity_poly.pdbx_strand_id
1 'polypeptide(L)'
;MRHATVAGLLLVAAAASAEDWGRRGQELHEQGKHEEAVTALKKHLDLYPEHVPSYRFLALSLEALGRAEDARQVWQDFRLLARTPDDRALAREKLGIARAAGIAEGANLRLTESEQRDVAKIEPKWSTVESQHFTVTTRNRLLAQIVSTQAERYLVALSNTFLDGTPYPHKVPITIYPDQESYVNAGNSEWSQGGTAAPYESLDMFLAGKRKRRIDLLHFIGGTLNQDLVDPGVLPHELSHLVLMEFFASRRMPLWLNEGIAQNVQSGRREDCDRRLGEILLATPDILMKIDTVIHLDAYPAEMRLISQFYAISASFTGWILDKGGNQRMAALLRAVRDGRSVAQALTGGMRDAGFDTVTAMEASWREGLLEAVKRPPK
;
A
#
# COMPACT_ATOMS: atom_id res chain seq x y z
N MET A 1 -61.64 -4.59 13.18
CA MET A 1 -60.70 -4.97 12.09
C MET A 1 -60.90 -4.01 10.91
N ARG A 2 -60.12 -2.93 10.79
CA ARG A 2 -60.11 -2.08 9.56
C ARG A 2 -58.92 -1.10 9.46
N HIS A 3 -57.80 -1.38 10.15
CA HIS A 3 -56.57 -0.56 10.06
C HIS A 3 -55.36 -1.32 9.49
N ALA A 4 -55.50 -2.61 9.15
CA ALA A 4 -54.39 -3.46 8.72
C ALA A 4 -54.17 -3.53 7.19
N THR A 5 -54.94 -2.80 6.37
CA THR A 5 -54.91 -3.00 4.90
C THR A 5 -54.24 -1.85 4.13
N VAL A 6 -54.29 -0.60 4.60
CA VAL A 6 -53.77 0.53 3.82
C VAL A 6 -52.25 0.67 3.92
N ALA A 7 -51.67 0.47 5.11
CA ALA A 7 -50.22 0.55 5.31
C ALA A 7 -49.46 -0.61 4.63
N GLY A 8 -50.02 -1.83 4.65
CA GLY A 8 -49.44 -2.98 3.94
C GLY A 8 -49.51 -2.84 2.42
N LEU A 9 -50.62 -2.32 1.87
CA LEU A 9 -50.75 -2.02 0.43
C LEU A 9 -49.83 -0.88 -0.01
N LEU A 10 -49.67 0.17 0.80
CA LEU A 10 -48.73 1.27 0.54
C LEU A 10 -47.28 0.80 0.54
N LEU A 11 -46.89 -0.08 1.47
CA LEU A 11 -45.53 -0.61 1.55
C LEU A 11 -45.21 -1.54 0.36
N VAL A 12 -46.17 -2.37 -0.06
CA VAL A 12 -46.03 -3.26 -1.22
C VAL A 12 -46.00 -2.47 -2.53
N ALA A 13 -46.84 -1.43 -2.67
CA ALA A 13 -46.82 -0.55 -3.83
C ALA A 13 -45.54 0.29 -3.91
N ALA A 14 -45.03 0.77 -2.77
CA ALA A 14 -43.74 1.46 -2.69
C ALA A 14 -42.58 0.53 -3.08
N ALA A 15 -42.57 -0.71 -2.59
CA ALA A 15 -41.55 -1.70 -2.93
C ALA A 15 -41.56 -2.09 -4.42
N ALA A 16 -42.73 -2.33 -5.01
CA ALA A 16 -42.87 -2.61 -6.45
C ALA A 16 -42.42 -1.41 -7.30
N SER A 17 -42.81 -0.18 -6.91
CA SER A 17 -42.37 1.03 -7.60
C SER A 17 -40.87 1.26 -7.51
N ALA A 18 -40.25 0.85 -6.40
CA ALA A 18 -38.83 1.00 -6.17
C ALA A 18 -38.03 -0.04 -6.98
N GLU A 19 -38.41 -1.32 -7.00
CA GLU A 19 -37.80 -2.33 -7.88
C GLU A 19 -37.87 -1.92 -9.37
N ASP A 20 -38.98 -1.32 -9.79
CA ASP A 20 -39.14 -0.76 -11.14
C ASP A 20 -38.13 0.36 -11.44
N TRP A 21 -37.84 1.26 -10.49
CA TRP A 21 -36.81 2.30 -10.69
C TRP A 21 -35.40 1.72 -10.83
N GLY A 22 -35.06 0.69 -10.06
CA GLY A 22 -33.73 0.07 -10.08
C GLY A 22 -33.45 -0.64 -11.41
N ARG A 23 -34.38 -1.49 -11.84
CA ARG A 23 -34.31 -2.18 -13.14
C ARG A 23 -34.33 -1.19 -14.30
N ARG A 24 -35.21 -0.19 -14.23
CA ARG A 24 -35.29 0.85 -15.27
C ARG A 24 -33.98 1.63 -15.38
N GLY A 25 -33.36 1.98 -14.26
CA GLY A 25 -32.07 2.66 -14.22
C GLY A 25 -30.95 1.86 -14.89
N GLN A 26 -30.90 0.55 -14.65
CA GLN A 26 -29.96 -0.35 -15.31
C GLN A 26 -30.20 -0.43 -16.82
N GLU A 27 -31.45 -0.65 -17.26
CA GLU A 27 -31.80 -0.72 -18.69
C GLU A 27 -31.44 0.58 -19.42
N LEU A 28 -31.69 1.73 -18.78
CA LEU A 28 -31.33 3.04 -19.33
C LEU A 28 -29.82 3.22 -19.48
N HIS A 29 -29.04 2.72 -18.51
CA HIS A 29 -27.57 2.71 -18.61
C HIS A 29 -27.12 1.86 -19.81
N GLU A 30 -27.66 0.66 -19.96
CA GLU A 30 -27.34 -0.26 -21.08
C GLU A 30 -27.73 0.33 -22.44
N GLN A 31 -28.76 1.18 -22.48
CA GLN A 31 -29.19 1.93 -23.68
C GLN A 31 -28.35 3.19 -23.97
N GLY A 32 -27.36 3.51 -23.13
CA GLY A 32 -26.55 4.73 -23.25
C GLY A 32 -27.26 6.02 -22.81
N LYS A 33 -28.44 5.91 -22.18
CA LYS A 33 -29.24 7.05 -21.70
C LYS A 33 -28.81 7.43 -20.28
N HIS A 34 -27.59 7.93 -20.15
CA HIS A 34 -26.91 8.04 -18.87
C HIS A 34 -27.54 9.06 -17.89
N GLU A 35 -28.08 10.20 -18.34
CA GLU A 35 -28.80 11.14 -17.45
C GLU A 35 -30.10 10.55 -16.90
N GLU A 36 -30.87 9.85 -17.74
CA GLU A 36 -32.10 9.19 -17.34
C GLU A 36 -31.79 8.07 -16.34
N ALA A 37 -30.71 7.30 -16.59
CA ALA A 37 -30.22 6.27 -15.68
C ALA A 37 -29.86 6.85 -14.31
N VAL A 38 -29.09 7.94 -14.25
CA VAL A 38 -28.75 8.62 -12.99
C VAL A 38 -30.01 9.02 -12.22
N THR A 39 -31.01 9.56 -12.91
CA THR A 39 -32.27 9.99 -12.28
C THR A 39 -33.04 8.81 -11.70
N ALA A 40 -33.19 7.73 -12.46
CA ALA A 40 -33.89 6.53 -12.02
C ALA A 40 -33.17 5.82 -10.85
N LEU A 41 -31.84 5.72 -10.93
CA LEU A 41 -31.01 5.08 -9.91
C LEU A 41 -30.99 5.88 -8.60
N LYS A 42 -30.97 7.21 -8.64
CA LYS A 42 -31.11 8.05 -7.42
C LYS A 42 -32.45 7.84 -6.74
N LYS A 43 -33.56 7.85 -7.50
CA LYS A 43 -34.90 7.55 -6.95
C LYS A 43 -34.98 6.16 -6.33
N HIS A 44 -34.30 5.18 -6.93
CA HIS A 44 -34.21 3.84 -6.34
C HIS A 44 -33.44 3.86 -5.02
N LEU A 45 -32.29 4.54 -4.97
CA LEU A 45 -31.45 4.63 -3.77
C LEU A 45 -32.10 5.46 -2.65
N ASP A 46 -32.98 6.42 -2.96
CA ASP A 46 -33.80 7.13 -1.97
C ASP A 46 -34.74 6.17 -1.21
N LEU A 47 -35.15 5.06 -1.87
CA LEU A 47 -36.04 4.05 -1.31
C LEU A 47 -35.26 2.84 -0.75
N TYR A 48 -34.12 2.49 -1.35
CA TYR A 48 -33.24 1.38 -0.98
C TYR A 48 -31.77 1.81 -0.90
N PRO A 49 -31.36 2.48 0.20
CA PRO A 49 -30.02 3.05 0.33
C PRO A 49 -28.89 2.02 0.47
N GLU A 50 -29.20 0.73 0.59
CA GLU A 50 -28.19 -0.34 0.67
C GLU A 50 -28.09 -1.18 -0.62
N HIS A 51 -28.79 -0.80 -1.69
CA HIS A 51 -28.84 -1.60 -2.91
C HIS A 51 -27.58 -1.45 -3.77
N VAL A 52 -26.60 -2.33 -3.53
CA VAL A 52 -25.26 -2.35 -4.14
C VAL A 52 -25.26 -2.22 -5.68
N PRO A 53 -26.09 -2.96 -6.45
CA PRO A 53 -26.12 -2.83 -7.91
C PRO A 53 -26.49 -1.42 -8.38
N SER A 54 -27.36 -0.71 -7.66
CA SER A 54 -27.77 0.64 -8.05
C SER A 54 -26.65 1.66 -7.89
N TYR A 55 -25.81 1.54 -6.85
CA TYR A 55 -24.59 2.35 -6.74
C TYR A 55 -23.61 2.08 -7.89
N ARG A 56 -23.45 0.81 -8.29
CA ARG A 56 -22.59 0.43 -9.43
C ARG A 56 -23.02 1.11 -10.73
N PHE A 57 -24.29 0.95 -11.11
CA PHE A 57 -24.80 1.54 -12.35
C PHE A 57 -24.86 3.07 -12.29
N LEU A 58 -25.06 3.65 -11.11
CA LEU A 58 -25.08 5.09 -10.92
C LEU A 58 -23.68 5.67 -11.17
N ALA A 59 -22.66 5.06 -10.57
CA ALA A 59 -21.28 5.49 -10.74
C ALA A 59 -20.81 5.35 -12.20
N LEU A 60 -21.10 4.21 -12.86
CA LEU A 60 -20.80 4.01 -14.29
C LEU A 60 -21.51 5.02 -15.20
N SER A 61 -22.75 5.37 -14.90
CA SER A 61 -23.49 6.38 -15.68
C SER A 61 -22.91 7.78 -15.49
N LEU A 62 -22.47 8.14 -14.28
CA LEU A 62 -21.79 9.41 -14.02
C LEU A 62 -20.43 9.50 -14.73
N GLU A 63 -19.68 8.41 -14.80
CA GLU A 63 -18.42 8.32 -15.58
C GLU A 63 -18.67 8.59 -17.07
N ALA A 64 -19.69 7.95 -17.64
CA ALA A 64 -20.03 8.12 -19.06
C ALA A 64 -20.45 9.56 -19.41
N LEU A 65 -20.92 10.33 -18.42
CA LEU A 65 -21.25 11.75 -18.54
C LEU A 65 -20.07 12.70 -18.27
N GLY A 66 -18.88 12.17 -17.98
CA GLY A 66 -17.72 12.99 -17.61
C GLY A 66 -17.83 13.64 -16.23
N ARG A 67 -18.78 13.22 -15.38
CA ARG A 67 -18.99 13.75 -14.02
C ARG A 67 -18.11 13.00 -13.03
N ALA A 68 -16.80 13.16 -13.19
CA ALA A 68 -15.79 12.35 -12.50
C ALA A 68 -15.84 12.45 -10.95
N GLU A 69 -16.06 13.64 -10.39
CA GLU A 69 -16.12 13.82 -8.94
C GLU A 69 -17.37 13.18 -8.32
N ASP A 70 -18.53 13.34 -8.96
CA ASP A 70 -19.76 12.68 -8.52
C ASP A 70 -19.63 11.15 -8.60
N ALA A 71 -19.06 10.65 -9.70
CA ALA A 71 -18.81 9.21 -9.88
C ALA A 71 -17.88 8.67 -8.79
N ARG A 72 -16.81 9.40 -8.46
CA ARG A 72 -15.87 9.01 -7.39
C ARG A 72 -16.58 8.89 -6.04
N GLN A 73 -17.45 9.83 -5.69
CA GLN A 73 -18.21 9.75 -4.44
C GLN A 73 -19.12 8.51 -4.41
N VAL A 74 -19.85 8.24 -5.50
CA VAL A 74 -20.73 7.06 -5.58
C VAL A 74 -19.93 5.76 -5.55
N TRP A 75 -18.72 5.71 -6.13
CA TRP A 75 -17.84 4.55 -6.01
C TRP A 75 -17.33 4.31 -4.58
N GLN A 76 -17.17 5.36 -3.77
CA GLN A 76 -16.85 5.21 -2.35
C GLN A 76 -18.02 4.56 -1.59
N ASP A 77 -19.24 5.01 -1.85
CA ASP A 77 -20.45 4.47 -1.24
C ASP A 77 -20.70 3.01 -1.67
N PHE A 78 -20.54 2.72 -2.97
CA PHE A 78 -20.56 1.36 -3.51
C PHE A 78 -19.58 0.44 -2.78
N ARG A 79 -18.35 0.90 -2.55
CA ARG A 79 -17.31 0.14 -1.85
C ARG A 79 -17.71 -0.23 -0.42
N LEU A 80 -18.32 0.70 0.30
CA LEU A 80 -18.74 0.49 1.71
C LEU A 80 -19.82 -0.59 1.80
N LEU A 81 -20.69 -0.69 0.79
CA LEU A 81 -21.81 -1.61 0.76
C LEU A 81 -21.48 -2.96 0.09
N ALA A 82 -20.35 -3.05 -0.63
CA ALA A 82 -19.95 -4.22 -1.42
C ALA A 82 -19.72 -5.49 -0.57
N ARG A 83 -20.60 -6.48 -0.75
CA ARG A 83 -20.55 -7.75 -0.01
C ARG A 83 -19.73 -8.83 -0.71
N THR A 84 -19.54 -8.73 -2.03
CA THR A 84 -18.79 -9.73 -2.81
C THR A 84 -17.33 -9.29 -3.06
N PRO A 85 -16.39 -10.24 -3.21
CA PRO A 85 -15.01 -9.93 -3.61
C PRO A 85 -14.91 -9.19 -4.94
N ASP A 86 -15.76 -9.51 -5.91
CA ASP A 86 -15.78 -8.92 -7.25
C ASP A 86 -16.22 -7.46 -7.21
N ASP A 87 -17.27 -7.14 -6.43
CA ASP A 87 -17.72 -5.77 -6.23
C ASP A 87 -16.64 -4.93 -5.53
N ARG A 88 -15.96 -5.49 -4.53
CA ARG A 88 -14.82 -4.81 -3.87
C ARG A 88 -13.64 -4.60 -4.81
N ALA A 89 -13.39 -5.53 -5.74
CA ALA A 89 -12.35 -5.37 -6.75
C ALA A 89 -12.71 -4.27 -7.76
N LEU A 90 -13.95 -4.26 -8.26
CA LEU A 90 -14.47 -3.23 -9.15
C LEU A 90 -14.41 -1.83 -8.52
N ALA A 91 -14.82 -1.70 -7.26
CA ALA A 91 -14.75 -0.43 -6.53
C ALA A 91 -13.31 0.10 -6.44
N ARG A 92 -12.34 -0.79 -6.17
CA ARG A 92 -10.91 -0.44 -6.07
C ARG A 92 -10.33 0.01 -7.40
N GLU A 93 -10.66 -0.70 -8.49
CA GLU A 93 -10.28 -0.33 -9.86
C GLU A 93 -10.82 1.06 -10.20
N LYS A 94 -12.11 1.28 -9.97
CA LYS A 94 -12.82 2.52 -10.37
C LYS A 94 -12.45 3.75 -9.55
N LEU A 95 -12.12 3.56 -8.28
CA LEU A 95 -11.59 4.63 -7.42
C LEU A 95 -10.14 4.97 -7.70
N GLY A 96 -9.46 4.23 -8.59
CA GLY A 96 -8.03 4.40 -8.81
C GLY A 96 -7.22 4.16 -7.54
N ILE A 97 -7.68 3.24 -6.66
CA ILE A 97 -6.96 2.89 -5.44
C ILE A 97 -5.65 2.23 -5.88
N ALA A 98 -4.56 2.96 -5.66
CA ALA A 98 -3.38 3.01 -6.50
C ALA A 98 -2.62 1.69 -6.65
N ARG A 99 -1.99 1.53 -7.83
CA ARG A 99 -0.82 0.67 -8.12
C ARG A 99 0.19 0.73 -6.98
N ALA A 100 0.85 -0.37 -6.65
CA ALA A 100 1.79 -0.38 -5.53
C ALA A 100 3.04 0.50 -5.72
N ALA A 101 3.22 1.10 -6.91
CA ALA A 101 4.18 2.17 -7.18
C ALA A 101 3.66 3.59 -6.80
N GLY A 102 2.53 3.69 -6.10
CA GLY A 102 1.88 4.94 -5.70
C GLY A 102 0.98 4.79 -4.47
N ILE A 103 1.30 3.84 -3.57
CA ILE A 103 0.47 3.52 -2.38
C ILE A 103 0.22 4.75 -1.51
N ALA A 104 1.01 5.81 -1.65
CA ALA A 104 0.93 6.99 -0.83
C ALA A 104 0.96 8.34 -1.56
N GLU A 105 0.83 8.42 -2.89
CA GLU A 105 0.89 9.73 -3.58
C GLU A 105 -0.12 10.76 -3.04
N GLY A 106 -1.26 10.30 -2.49
CA GLY A 106 -2.25 11.14 -1.78
C GLY A 106 -2.05 11.25 -0.26
N ALA A 107 -1.09 10.54 0.32
CA ALA A 107 -0.63 10.64 1.71
C ALA A 107 0.64 11.50 1.85
N ASN A 108 1.30 11.87 0.76
CA ASN A 108 2.51 12.68 0.77
C ASN A 108 2.31 14.01 1.54
N LEU A 109 3.34 14.42 2.26
CA LEU A 109 3.41 15.66 3.02
C LEU A 109 4.74 16.35 2.73
N ARG A 110 4.68 17.50 2.09
CA ARG A 110 5.82 18.39 1.98
C ARG A 110 5.78 19.41 3.13
N LEU A 111 6.75 19.32 4.03
CA LEU A 111 6.90 20.32 5.09
C LEU A 111 7.20 21.69 4.50
N THR A 112 6.49 22.71 4.99
CA THR A 112 6.81 24.11 4.72
C THR A 112 8.20 24.46 5.26
N GLU A 113 8.83 25.51 4.74
CA GLU A 113 10.12 25.97 5.28
C GLU A 113 10.05 26.32 6.77
N SER A 114 8.90 26.80 7.24
CA SER A 114 8.70 27.07 8.67
C SER A 114 8.69 25.78 9.48
N GLU A 115 7.93 24.78 9.03
CA GLU A 115 7.89 23.47 9.69
C GLU A 115 9.27 22.82 9.67
N GLN A 116 10.01 22.89 8.56
CA GLN A 116 11.39 22.38 8.49
C GLN A 116 12.31 23.03 9.54
N ARG A 117 12.23 24.35 9.70
CA ARG A 117 12.99 25.07 10.75
C ARG A 117 12.57 24.68 12.16
N ASP A 118 11.30 24.40 12.37
CA ASP A 118 10.76 24.06 13.69
C ASP A 118 11.02 22.61 14.08
N VAL A 119 10.94 21.66 13.14
CA VAL A 119 11.29 20.25 13.40
C VAL A 119 12.79 20.07 13.61
N ALA A 120 13.64 20.92 13.02
CA ALA A 120 15.09 20.90 13.23
C ALA A 120 15.54 21.23 14.68
N LYS A 121 14.63 21.59 15.58
CA LYS A 121 14.94 21.90 16.99
C LYS A 121 14.82 20.65 17.86
N ILE A 122 15.80 20.42 18.73
CA ILE A 122 15.74 19.40 19.78
C ILE A 122 15.26 20.04 21.09
N GLU A 123 14.13 19.56 21.60
CA GLU A 123 13.52 20.00 22.85
C GLU A 123 14.16 19.30 24.08
N PRO A 124 14.28 19.98 25.23
CA PRO A 124 14.87 19.41 26.44
C PRO A 124 14.01 18.34 27.10
N LYS A 125 12.75 18.16 26.68
CA LYS A 125 11.84 17.11 27.16
C LYS A 125 11.40 16.24 25.99
N TRP A 126 11.13 14.98 26.29
CA TRP A 126 10.42 14.12 25.35
C TRP A 126 8.96 14.53 25.29
N SER A 127 8.43 14.58 24.07
CA SER A 127 7.04 14.83 23.75
C SER A 127 6.43 13.56 23.19
N THR A 128 5.24 13.21 23.67
CA THR A 128 4.46 12.06 23.19
C THR A 128 3.13 12.55 22.61
N VAL A 129 2.78 12.02 21.45
CA VAL A 129 1.51 12.26 20.75
C VAL A 129 0.86 10.91 20.49
N GLU A 130 -0.43 10.79 20.79
CA GLU A 130 -1.20 9.58 20.54
C GLU A 130 -2.21 9.78 19.41
N SER A 131 -2.35 8.74 18.61
CA SER A 131 -3.43 8.57 17.63
C SER A 131 -4.11 7.21 17.86
N GLN A 132 -4.96 6.80 16.91
CA GLN A 132 -5.70 5.54 17.00
C GLN A 132 -4.75 4.33 17.06
N HIS A 133 -3.78 4.28 16.14
CA HIS A 133 -2.87 3.15 15.99
C HIS A 133 -1.45 3.44 16.44
N PHE A 134 -1.11 4.68 16.80
CA PHE A 134 0.28 5.03 17.14
C PHE A 134 0.42 5.81 18.44
N THR A 135 1.56 5.60 19.09
CA THR A 135 2.08 6.46 20.16
C THR A 135 3.45 6.96 19.71
N VAL A 136 3.53 8.20 19.27
CA VAL A 136 4.77 8.79 18.72
C VAL A 136 5.51 9.56 19.80
N THR A 137 6.77 9.22 20.05
CA THR A 137 7.60 9.83 21.08
C THR A 137 8.90 10.38 20.49
N THR A 138 9.18 11.66 20.69
CA THR A 138 10.38 12.33 20.16
C THR A 138 10.76 13.57 20.98
N ARG A 139 11.95 14.13 20.71
CA ARG A 139 12.45 15.40 21.24
C ARG A 139 12.00 16.61 20.41
N ASN A 140 10.80 16.56 19.81
CA ASN A 140 10.19 17.68 19.10
C ASN A 140 8.67 17.45 18.97
N ARG A 141 7.84 18.29 19.60
CA ARG A 141 6.38 18.05 19.65
C ARG A 141 5.72 18.17 18.26
N LEU A 142 6.17 19.13 17.44
CA LEU A 142 5.63 19.32 16.09
C LEU A 142 5.92 18.09 15.22
N LEU A 143 7.15 17.57 15.28
CA LEU A 143 7.52 16.33 14.58
C LEU A 143 6.66 15.15 15.03
N ALA A 144 6.40 15.02 16.34
CA ALA A 144 5.51 13.96 16.85
C ALA A 144 4.10 14.04 16.23
N GLN A 145 3.55 15.24 16.08
CA GLN A 145 2.24 15.47 15.46
C GLN A 145 2.24 15.15 13.96
N ILE A 146 3.28 15.59 13.26
CA ILE A 146 3.48 15.33 11.83
C ILE A 146 3.56 13.81 11.59
N VAL A 147 4.47 13.12 12.29
CA VAL A 147 4.65 11.67 12.14
C VAL A 147 3.41 10.91 12.54
N SER A 148 2.72 11.30 13.63
CA SER A 148 1.48 10.65 14.04
C SER A 148 0.40 10.75 12.97
N THR A 149 0.22 11.93 12.37
CA THR A 149 -0.77 12.15 11.30
C THR A 149 -0.40 11.37 10.04
N GLN A 150 0.87 11.40 9.62
CA GLN A 150 1.30 10.70 8.42
C GLN A 150 1.28 9.19 8.58
N ALA A 151 1.65 8.67 9.75
CA ALA A 151 1.59 7.24 10.03
C ALA A 151 0.18 6.67 9.88
N GLU A 152 -0.86 7.40 10.35
CA GLU A 152 -2.25 7.00 10.14
C GLU A 152 -2.65 7.00 8.66
N ARG A 153 -2.23 8.01 7.89
CA ARG A 153 -2.52 8.08 6.45
C ARG A 153 -1.87 6.92 5.69
N TYR A 154 -0.59 6.67 5.94
CA TYR A 154 0.13 5.53 5.35
C TYR A 154 -0.48 4.20 5.78
N LEU A 155 -0.84 4.03 7.06
CA LEU A 155 -1.45 2.81 7.56
C LEU A 155 -2.76 2.50 6.84
N VAL A 156 -3.63 3.50 6.65
CA VAL A 156 -4.88 3.34 5.89
C VAL A 156 -4.59 2.92 4.45
N ALA A 157 -3.63 3.58 3.79
CA ALA A 157 -3.31 3.29 2.40
C ALA A 157 -2.70 1.88 2.21
N LEU A 158 -1.77 1.51 3.08
CA LEU A 158 -1.15 0.19 3.12
C LEU A 158 -2.17 -0.90 3.46
N SER A 159 -3.05 -0.67 4.45
CA SER A 159 -4.08 -1.65 4.85
C SER A 159 -5.11 -1.87 3.74
N ASN A 160 -5.51 -0.82 3.04
CA ASN A 160 -6.38 -0.94 1.86
C ASN A 160 -5.74 -1.75 0.73
N THR A 161 -4.41 -1.64 0.61
CA THR A 161 -3.65 -2.34 -0.43
C THR A 161 -3.40 -3.80 -0.09
N PHE A 162 -2.99 -4.08 1.16
CA PHE A 162 -2.47 -5.39 1.55
C PHE A 162 -3.39 -6.17 2.48
N LEU A 163 -4.23 -5.52 3.29
CA LEU A 163 -5.13 -6.20 4.24
C LEU A 163 -6.58 -6.30 3.74
N ASP A 164 -6.83 -6.05 2.44
CA ASP A 164 -8.16 -6.03 1.85
C ASP A 164 -9.15 -5.11 2.59
N GLY A 165 -8.64 -4.02 3.19
CA GLY A 165 -9.43 -3.07 3.99
C GLY A 165 -9.72 -3.53 5.42
N THR A 166 -9.15 -4.65 5.87
CA THR A 166 -9.21 -5.08 7.27
C THR A 166 -8.49 -4.04 8.13
N PRO A 167 -9.12 -3.52 9.22
CA PRO A 167 -8.47 -2.61 10.12
C PRO A 167 -7.22 -3.22 10.76
N TYR A 168 -6.14 -2.44 10.87
CA TYR A 168 -4.95 -2.87 11.57
C TYR A 168 -5.22 -2.91 13.09
N PRO A 169 -5.05 -4.05 13.78
CA PRO A 169 -5.62 -4.22 15.11
C PRO A 169 -4.70 -3.78 16.26
N HIS A 170 -3.50 -3.26 15.98
CA HIS A 170 -2.49 -2.97 17.00
C HIS A 170 -2.27 -1.48 17.20
N LYS A 171 -1.99 -1.09 18.45
CA LYS A 171 -1.38 0.20 18.78
C LYS A 171 0.14 0.04 18.85
N VAL A 172 0.88 0.82 18.07
CA VAL A 172 2.32 0.67 17.86
C VAL A 172 3.08 1.92 18.33
N PRO A 173 4.05 1.81 19.24
CA PRO A 173 4.94 2.91 19.56
C PRO A 173 5.86 3.24 18.38
N ILE A 174 6.00 4.53 18.08
CA ILE A 174 7.01 5.07 17.17
C ILE A 174 7.94 5.95 18.00
N THR A 175 9.23 5.60 18.07
CA THR A 175 10.23 6.41 18.78
C THR A 175 11.16 7.06 17.76
N ILE A 176 11.26 8.39 17.80
CA ILE A 176 12.19 9.12 16.94
C ILE A 176 13.35 9.62 17.79
N TYR A 177 14.52 9.03 17.56
CA TYR A 177 15.74 9.30 18.32
C TYR A 177 16.43 10.55 17.79
N PRO A 178 16.92 11.45 18.66
CA PRO A 178 17.55 12.69 18.24
C PRO A 178 18.88 12.50 17.51
N ASP A 179 19.57 11.37 17.74
CA ASP A 179 20.93 11.13 17.25
C ASP A 179 21.23 9.63 17.09
N GLN A 180 22.31 9.33 16.36
CA GLN A 180 22.73 7.96 16.06
C GLN A 180 23.09 7.17 17.33
N GLU A 181 23.68 7.82 18.32
CA GLU A 181 24.11 7.18 19.56
C GLU A 181 22.91 6.64 20.34
N SER A 182 21.91 7.48 20.59
CA SER A 182 20.67 7.07 21.28
C SER A 182 19.87 6.03 20.49
N TYR A 183 19.90 6.11 19.16
CA TYR A 183 19.28 5.14 18.27
C TYR A 183 19.94 3.74 18.37
N VAL A 184 21.27 3.68 18.33
CA VAL A 184 22.03 2.42 18.47
C VAL A 184 21.93 1.86 19.89
N ASN A 185 21.97 2.72 20.92
CA ASN A 185 21.79 2.32 22.32
C ASN A 185 20.41 1.70 22.60
N ALA A 186 19.40 2.00 21.77
CA ALA A 186 18.09 1.36 21.83
C ALA A 186 18.02 -0.04 21.18
N GLY A 187 19.15 -0.53 20.67
CA GLY A 187 19.32 -1.85 20.04
C GLY A 187 19.14 -1.86 18.53
N ASN A 188 19.17 -0.69 17.87
CA ASN A 188 19.05 -0.59 16.42
C ASN A 188 20.42 -0.69 15.72
N SER A 189 20.41 -1.04 14.44
CA SER A 189 21.63 -1.19 13.64
C SER A 189 22.20 0.17 13.22
N GLU A 190 23.52 0.34 13.33
CA GLU A 190 24.22 1.61 13.04
C GLU A 190 24.04 2.08 11.59
N TRP A 191 23.89 1.16 10.64
CA TRP A 191 23.70 1.47 9.23
C TRP A 191 22.24 1.77 8.83
N SER A 192 21.30 1.65 9.77
CA SER A 192 19.87 1.87 9.53
C SER A 192 19.43 3.28 9.96
N GLN A 193 18.49 3.88 9.22
CA GLN A 193 17.90 5.20 9.52
C GLN A 193 16.47 5.06 10.11
N GLY A 194 15.95 3.85 10.05
CA GLY A 194 14.72 3.38 10.68
C GLY A 194 14.80 1.88 10.88
N GLY A 195 14.00 1.38 11.80
CA GLY A 195 13.91 -0.04 12.10
C GLY A 195 12.54 -0.40 12.62
N THR A 196 11.95 -1.43 12.04
CA THR A 196 10.71 -2.05 12.50
C THR A 196 11.04 -3.30 13.30
N ALA A 197 10.85 -3.24 14.62
CA ALA A 197 10.95 -4.44 15.44
C ALA A 197 9.57 -5.08 15.57
N ALA A 198 9.48 -6.34 15.16
CA ALA A 198 8.24 -7.11 15.16
C ALA A 198 8.55 -8.63 15.28
N PRO A 199 7.53 -9.50 15.48
CA PRO A 199 7.71 -10.86 16.00
C PRO A 199 8.63 -11.78 15.19
N TYR A 200 8.87 -11.49 13.91
CA TYR A 200 9.51 -12.43 12.98
C TYR A 200 11.04 -12.43 12.99
N GLU A 201 11.69 -11.35 13.44
CA GLU A 201 13.16 -11.31 13.48
C GLU A 201 13.74 -12.22 14.56
N SER A 202 12.91 -12.54 15.56
CA SER A 202 13.23 -13.51 16.61
C SER A 202 11.93 -13.97 17.28
N LEU A 203 11.23 -14.90 16.63
CA LEU A 203 10.02 -15.53 17.19
C LEU A 203 10.27 -15.99 18.63
N ASP A 204 11.48 -16.48 18.93
CA ASP A 204 11.91 -16.86 20.28
C ASP A 204 11.97 -15.68 21.26
N MET A 205 12.45 -14.50 20.86
CA MET A 205 12.44 -13.31 21.72
C MET A 205 11.03 -12.75 21.89
N PHE A 206 10.17 -12.86 20.87
CA PHE A 206 8.78 -12.43 20.95
C PHE A 206 7.94 -13.36 21.83
N LEU A 207 8.05 -14.67 21.66
CA LEU A 207 7.42 -15.68 22.52
C LEU A 207 7.93 -15.57 23.97
N ALA A 208 9.18 -15.14 24.16
CA ALA A 208 9.73 -14.79 25.47
C ALA A 208 9.26 -13.42 26.01
N GLY A 209 8.39 -12.69 25.30
CA GLY A 209 7.87 -11.38 25.68
C GLY A 209 8.89 -10.22 25.62
N LYS A 210 10.05 -10.42 24.98
CA LYS A 210 11.20 -9.51 25.00
C LYS A 210 11.19 -8.46 23.88
N ARG A 211 10.42 -8.63 22.79
CA ARG A 211 10.20 -7.58 21.78
C ARG A 211 8.71 -7.32 21.59
N LYS A 212 8.32 -6.06 21.53
CA LYS A 212 6.96 -5.59 21.17
C LYS A 212 7.03 -4.97 19.77
N ARG A 213 5.90 -4.97 19.03
CA ARG A 213 5.78 -4.22 17.77
C ARG A 213 6.16 -2.77 18.03
N ARG A 214 7.16 -2.23 17.34
CA ARG A 214 7.58 -0.82 17.42
C ARG A 214 8.26 -0.38 16.14
N ILE A 215 8.25 0.92 15.90
CA ILE A 215 9.06 1.57 14.87
C ILE A 215 10.03 2.51 15.57
N ASP A 216 11.30 2.38 15.25
CA ASP A 216 12.34 3.29 15.70
C ASP A 216 12.83 4.08 14.47
N LEU A 217 12.94 5.41 14.57
CA LEU A 217 13.36 6.30 13.49
C LEU A 217 14.48 7.23 13.97
N LEU A 218 15.29 7.71 13.05
CA LEU A 218 16.39 8.62 13.35
C LEU A 218 16.11 10.05 12.87
N HIS A 219 16.08 11.01 13.80
CA HIS A 219 15.79 12.42 13.51
C HIS A 219 16.93 13.12 12.75
N PHE A 220 18.19 12.82 13.09
CA PHE A 220 19.37 13.43 12.47
C PHE A 220 20.35 12.37 11.98
N ILE A 221 20.84 12.52 10.76
CA ILE A 221 21.85 11.67 10.14
C ILE A 221 23.13 12.49 9.98
N GLY A 222 24.20 12.09 10.66
CA GLY A 222 25.47 12.81 10.61
C GLY A 222 25.33 14.30 11.01
N GLY A 223 24.43 14.60 11.95
CA GLY A 223 24.14 15.97 12.40
C GLY A 223 23.24 16.79 11.45
N THR A 224 22.78 16.21 10.35
CA THR A 224 21.85 16.85 9.41
C THR A 224 20.44 16.34 9.64
N LEU A 225 19.43 17.22 9.57
CA LEU A 225 18.02 16.83 9.68
C LEU A 225 17.70 15.74 8.65
N ASN A 226 17.10 14.65 9.09
CA ASN A 226 16.61 13.59 8.21
C ASN A 226 15.36 14.07 7.46
N GLN A 227 15.56 14.63 6.26
CA GLN A 227 14.47 15.13 5.42
C GLN A 227 13.57 14.02 4.88
N ASP A 228 14.10 12.80 4.79
CA ASP A 228 13.40 11.63 4.27
C ASP A 228 12.62 10.88 5.38
N LEU A 229 12.64 11.35 6.63
CA LEU A 229 12.04 10.61 7.74
C LEU A 229 10.55 10.29 7.51
N VAL A 230 9.79 11.23 6.95
CA VAL A 230 8.33 11.16 6.84
C VAL A 230 7.87 10.80 5.44
N ASP A 231 8.27 11.58 4.43
CA ASP A 231 7.75 11.45 3.07
C ASP A 231 8.82 11.78 2.01
N PRO A 232 9.02 10.92 1.01
CA PRO A 232 8.50 9.55 0.86
C PRO A 232 9.53 8.55 1.36
N GLY A 233 10.10 8.74 2.55
CA GLY A 233 11.28 7.98 2.96
C GLY A 233 11.04 6.92 4.02
N VAL A 234 11.56 7.11 5.23
CA VAL A 234 11.78 6.01 6.19
C VAL A 234 10.47 5.52 6.82
N LEU A 235 9.59 6.41 7.26
CA LEU A 235 8.33 6.05 7.90
C LEU A 235 7.43 5.11 7.06
N PRO A 236 7.10 5.40 5.79
CA PRO A 236 6.28 4.50 4.98
C PRO A 236 6.92 3.14 4.72
N HIS A 237 8.25 3.10 4.64
CA HIS A 237 9.00 1.86 4.50
C HIS A 237 8.83 0.97 5.73
N GLU A 238 9.05 1.53 6.93
CA GLU A 238 8.88 0.79 8.18
C GLU A 238 7.42 0.34 8.41
N LEU A 239 6.45 1.20 8.08
CA LEU A 239 5.03 0.84 8.16
C LEU A 239 4.65 -0.30 7.21
N SER A 240 5.31 -0.38 6.04
CA SER A 240 5.08 -1.47 5.09
C SER A 240 5.40 -2.82 5.71
N HIS A 241 6.51 -2.92 6.45
CA HIS A 241 6.87 -4.15 7.17
C HIS A 241 5.81 -4.56 8.18
N LEU A 242 5.30 -3.62 9.00
CA LEU A 242 4.26 -3.90 9.98
C LEU A 242 2.97 -4.45 9.36
N VAL A 243 2.51 -3.81 8.28
CA VAL A 243 1.27 -4.20 7.60
C VAL A 243 1.43 -5.57 6.91
N LEU A 244 2.55 -5.77 6.23
CA LEU A 244 2.84 -7.04 5.56
C LEU A 244 2.98 -8.19 6.58
N MET A 245 3.54 -7.93 7.75
CA MET A 245 3.60 -8.92 8.83
C MET A 245 2.21 -9.35 9.30
N GLU A 246 1.28 -8.41 9.46
CA GLU A 246 -0.10 -8.74 9.81
C GLU A 246 -0.77 -9.58 8.71
N PHE A 247 -0.48 -9.28 7.44
CA PHE A 247 -0.98 -10.08 6.31
C PHE A 247 -0.43 -11.52 6.29
N PHE A 248 0.85 -11.70 6.62
CA PHE A 248 1.53 -13.00 6.56
C PHE A 248 1.34 -13.87 7.81
N ALA A 249 0.73 -13.37 8.89
CA ALA A 249 0.21 -14.24 9.92
C ALA A 249 1.30 -14.79 10.86
N SER A 250 1.53 -16.09 10.71
CA SER A 250 2.63 -16.85 11.33
C SER A 250 3.69 -17.29 10.32
N ARG A 251 3.50 -17.03 9.02
CA ARG A 251 4.45 -17.40 7.98
C ARG A 251 5.44 -16.29 7.71
N ARG A 252 6.68 -16.67 7.44
CA ARG A 252 7.73 -15.71 7.12
C ARG A 252 7.53 -15.21 5.70
N MET A 253 7.46 -13.89 5.54
CA MET A 253 7.46 -13.26 4.23
C MET A 253 8.84 -13.41 3.57
N PRO A 254 8.93 -13.66 2.24
CA PRO A 254 10.20 -13.66 1.52
C PRO A 254 10.92 -12.32 1.67
N LEU A 255 12.21 -12.37 1.99
CA LEU A 255 13.00 -11.18 2.32
C LEU A 255 12.96 -10.13 1.20
N TRP A 256 13.22 -10.56 -0.04
CA TRP A 256 13.26 -9.67 -1.20
C TRP A 256 11.91 -8.98 -1.45
N LEU A 257 10.80 -9.68 -1.20
CA LEU A 257 9.47 -9.14 -1.46
C LEU A 257 9.06 -8.16 -0.36
N ASN A 258 9.46 -8.42 0.89
CA ASN A 258 9.25 -7.52 2.00
C ASN A 258 10.00 -6.19 1.77
N GLU A 259 11.30 -6.26 1.48
CA GLU A 259 12.13 -5.09 1.18
C GLU A 259 11.73 -4.40 -0.13
N GLY A 260 11.34 -5.19 -1.12
CA GLY A 260 10.92 -4.70 -2.42
C GLY A 260 9.66 -3.87 -2.32
N ILE A 261 8.64 -4.35 -1.60
CA ILE A 261 7.40 -3.58 -1.38
C ILE A 261 7.71 -2.33 -0.56
N ALA A 262 8.43 -2.44 0.55
CA ALA A 262 8.75 -1.31 1.41
C ALA A 262 9.50 -0.19 0.67
N GLN A 263 10.41 -0.53 -0.25
CA GLN A 263 11.10 0.45 -1.09
C GLN A 263 10.24 1.02 -2.23
N ASN A 264 9.22 0.30 -2.74
CA ASN A 264 8.33 0.83 -3.78
C ASN A 264 7.30 1.82 -3.25
N VAL A 265 7.07 1.86 -1.93
CA VAL A 265 6.29 2.93 -1.30
C VAL A 265 7.09 4.24 -1.23
N GLN A 266 8.42 4.17 -1.35
CA GLN A 266 9.28 5.35 -1.39
C GLN A 266 9.35 5.92 -2.81
N SER A 267 8.89 7.15 -3.01
CA SER A 267 8.91 7.82 -4.32
C SER A 267 10.35 8.02 -4.81
N GLY A 268 10.59 7.79 -6.11
CA GLY A 268 11.91 7.96 -6.74
C GLY A 268 12.92 6.84 -6.44
N ARG A 269 12.71 6.08 -5.36
CA ARG A 269 13.63 5.02 -4.94
C ARG A 269 13.80 3.94 -6.00
N ARG A 270 12.70 3.56 -6.65
CA ARG A 270 12.71 2.53 -7.69
C ARG A 270 13.49 3.00 -8.91
N GLU A 271 13.24 4.20 -9.40
CA GLU A 271 13.90 4.76 -10.58
C GLU A 271 15.42 4.81 -10.41
N ASP A 272 15.89 5.18 -9.22
CA ASP A 272 17.31 5.16 -8.87
C ASP A 272 17.90 3.74 -8.86
N CYS A 273 17.14 2.77 -8.35
CA CYS A 273 17.53 1.36 -8.39
C CYS A 273 17.60 0.84 -9.84
N ASP A 274 16.58 1.09 -10.66
CA ASP A 274 16.50 0.65 -12.05
C ASP A 274 17.70 1.16 -12.86
N ARG A 275 18.02 2.46 -12.71
CA ARG A 275 19.17 3.08 -13.37
C ARG A 275 20.49 2.48 -12.91
N ARG A 276 20.73 2.37 -11.60
CA ARG A 276 21.96 1.79 -11.03
C ARG A 276 22.17 0.34 -11.48
N LEU A 277 21.10 -0.46 -11.49
CA LEU A 277 21.19 -1.85 -11.94
C LEU A 277 21.43 -1.93 -13.45
N GLY A 278 20.85 -1.04 -14.25
CA GLY A 278 21.13 -0.93 -15.68
C GLY A 278 22.58 -0.56 -15.98
N GLU A 279 23.16 0.37 -15.21
CA GLU A 279 24.60 0.72 -15.30
C GLU A 279 25.49 -0.49 -14.99
N ILE A 280 25.17 -1.24 -13.92
CA ILE A 280 25.89 -2.49 -13.58
C ILE A 280 25.75 -3.53 -14.69
N LEU A 281 24.54 -3.66 -15.26
CA LEU A 281 24.24 -4.61 -16.33
C LEU A 281 25.02 -4.31 -17.62
N LEU A 282 25.19 -3.04 -17.96
CA LEU A 282 25.99 -2.60 -19.11
C LEU A 282 27.49 -2.81 -18.90
N ALA A 283 28.00 -2.50 -17.72
CA ALA A 283 29.43 -2.55 -17.44
C ALA A 283 29.93 -3.97 -17.12
N THR A 284 29.14 -4.73 -16.33
CA THR A 284 29.55 -5.99 -15.72
C THR A 284 28.35 -6.95 -15.55
N PRO A 285 27.79 -7.48 -16.65
CA PRO A 285 26.55 -8.26 -16.62
C PRO A 285 26.64 -9.52 -15.74
N ASP A 286 27.79 -10.19 -15.71
CA ASP A 286 28.02 -11.43 -14.96
C ASP A 286 28.04 -11.24 -13.43
N ILE A 287 28.21 -9.99 -12.98
CA ILE A 287 28.32 -9.64 -11.57
C ILE A 287 26.93 -9.37 -10.95
N LEU A 288 25.92 -9.08 -11.78
CA LEU A 288 24.57 -8.80 -11.33
C LEU A 288 23.87 -10.10 -10.91
N MET A 289 23.43 -10.16 -9.64
CA MET A 289 22.71 -11.32 -9.12
C MET A 289 21.48 -11.67 -9.97
N LYS A 290 21.24 -12.97 -10.15
CA LYS A 290 20.06 -13.49 -10.83
C LYS A 290 18.83 -13.37 -9.94
N ILE A 291 17.65 -13.21 -10.54
CA ILE A 291 16.38 -13.17 -9.80
C ILE A 291 16.20 -14.49 -9.03
N ASP A 292 16.52 -15.62 -9.66
CA ASP A 292 16.45 -16.93 -9.01
C ASP A 292 17.28 -17.00 -7.72
N THR A 293 18.46 -16.37 -7.69
CA THR A 293 19.24 -16.27 -6.44
C THR A 293 18.54 -15.41 -5.40
N VAL A 294 18.08 -14.22 -5.79
CA VAL A 294 17.48 -13.24 -4.87
C VAL A 294 16.18 -13.76 -4.24
N ILE A 295 15.33 -14.44 -5.00
CA ILE A 295 14.03 -14.90 -4.51
C ILE A 295 14.12 -16.05 -3.50
N HIS A 296 15.28 -16.72 -3.42
CA HIS A 296 15.54 -17.84 -2.51
C HIS A 296 16.38 -17.45 -1.29
N LEU A 297 16.83 -16.20 -1.17
CA LEU A 297 17.56 -15.74 0.01
C LEU A 297 16.63 -15.65 1.24
N ASP A 298 17.01 -16.38 2.29
CA ASP A 298 16.36 -16.39 3.60
C ASP A 298 17.13 -15.57 4.64
N ALA A 299 18.31 -15.07 4.29
CA ALA A 299 19.13 -14.15 5.07
C ALA A 299 19.85 -13.17 4.14
N TYR A 300 20.25 -12.02 4.69
CA TYR A 300 21.04 -11.04 3.95
C TYR A 300 22.41 -11.63 3.58
N PRO A 301 22.94 -11.33 2.37
CA PRO A 301 24.31 -11.68 2.01
C PRO A 301 25.32 -11.09 2.99
N ALA A 302 26.45 -11.78 3.21
CA ALA A 302 27.50 -11.28 4.10
C ALA A 302 28.28 -10.08 3.54
N GLU A 303 28.37 -9.97 2.21
CA GLU A 303 29.14 -8.90 1.56
C GLU A 303 28.28 -7.65 1.31
N MET A 304 28.76 -6.48 1.73
CA MET A 304 28.09 -5.18 1.55
C MET A 304 27.66 -4.90 0.10
N ARG A 305 28.49 -5.32 -0.87
CA ARG A 305 28.20 -5.17 -2.29
C ARG A 305 26.99 -6.00 -2.73
N LEU A 306 26.85 -7.21 -2.19
CA LEU A 306 25.73 -8.10 -2.46
C LEU A 306 24.46 -7.64 -1.73
N ILE A 307 24.59 -7.11 -0.51
CA ILE A 307 23.48 -6.44 0.21
C ILE A 307 22.94 -5.28 -0.62
N SER A 308 23.81 -4.43 -1.15
CA SER A 308 23.42 -3.29 -1.99
C SER A 308 22.67 -3.73 -3.25
N GLN A 309 23.16 -4.78 -3.91
CA GLN A 309 22.47 -5.37 -5.06
C GLN A 309 21.13 -5.99 -4.66
N PHE A 310 21.07 -6.70 -3.53
CA PHE A 310 19.84 -7.32 -3.03
C PHE A 310 18.73 -6.29 -2.86
N TYR A 311 19.00 -5.17 -2.17
CA TYR A 311 18.01 -4.11 -1.99
C TYR A 311 17.58 -3.49 -3.32
N ALA A 312 18.53 -3.18 -4.19
CA ALA A 312 18.22 -2.58 -5.49
C ALA A 312 17.38 -3.52 -6.37
N ILE A 313 17.75 -4.80 -6.45
CA ILE A 313 17.00 -5.81 -7.22
C ILE A 313 15.61 -6.02 -6.61
N SER A 314 15.51 -6.08 -5.28
CA SER A 314 14.23 -6.22 -4.58
C SER A 314 13.26 -5.09 -4.94
N ALA A 315 13.72 -3.83 -4.89
CA ALA A 315 12.92 -2.67 -5.28
C ALA A 315 12.56 -2.72 -6.77
N SER A 316 13.57 -2.89 -7.63
CA SER A 316 13.41 -2.86 -9.09
C SER A 316 12.47 -3.97 -9.60
N PHE A 317 12.71 -5.22 -9.19
CA PHE A 317 11.94 -6.37 -9.65
C PHE A 317 10.51 -6.35 -9.11
N THR A 318 10.31 -5.92 -7.86
CA THR A 318 8.96 -5.69 -7.32
C THR A 318 8.21 -4.64 -8.13
N GLY A 319 8.86 -3.51 -8.44
CA GLY A 319 8.31 -2.47 -9.30
C GLY A 319 7.95 -2.98 -10.69
N TRP A 320 8.82 -3.81 -11.29
CA TRP A 320 8.55 -4.45 -12.58
C TRP A 320 7.33 -5.38 -12.54
N ILE A 321 7.17 -6.19 -11.49
CA ILE A 321 5.98 -7.04 -11.29
C ILE A 321 4.72 -6.16 -11.24
N LEU A 322 4.79 -5.00 -10.58
CA LEU A 322 3.67 -4.07 -10.46
C LEU A 322 3.32 -3.40 -11.79
N ASP A 323 4.32 -3.06 -12.59
CA ASP A 323 4.11 -2.48 -13.92
C ASP A 323 3.45 -3.47 -14.86
N LYS A 324 4.01 -4.70 -14.93
CA LYS A 324 3.54 -5.74 -15.86
C LYS A 324 2.25 -6.39 -15.39
N GLY A 325 2.14 -6.62 -14.09
CA GLY A 325 1.08 -7.43 -13.52
C GLY A 325 -0.03 -6.65 -12.82
N GLY A 326 0.24 -5.41 -12.41
CA GLY A 326 -0.67 -4.61 -11.60
C GLY A 326 -0.88 -5.17 -10.18
N ASN A 327 -1.69 -4.47 -9.40
CA ASN A 327 -1.95 -4.82 -7.99
C ASN A 327 -2.64 -6.15 -7.80
N GLN A 328 -3.54 -6.52 -8.72
CA GLN A 328 -4.30 -7.78 -8.60
C GLN A 328 -3.34 -8.98 -8.61
N ARG A 329 -2.31 -8.95 -9.46
CA ARG A 329 -1.31 -10.00 -9.54
C ARG A 329 -0.32 -9.95 -8.38
N MET A 330 0.06 -8.76 -7.90
CA MET A 330 0.82 -8.65 -6.65
C MET A 330 0.05 -9.24 -5.46
N ALA A 331 -1.24 -8.91 -5.32
CA ALA A 331 -2.08 -9.47 -4.28
C ALA A 331 -2.25 -11.00 -4.42
N ALA A 332 -2.33 -11.51 -5.66
CA ALA A 332 -2.35 -12.95 -5.92
C ALA A 332 -1.02 -13.63 -5.53
N LEU A 333 0.12 -13.01 -5.86
CA LEU A 333 1.46 -13.45 -5.46
C LEU A 333 1.56 -13.51 -3.92
N LEU A 334 1.21 -12.42 -3.23
CA LEU A 334 1.26 -12.35 -1.77
C LEU A 334 0.37 -13.42 -1.13
N ARG A 335 -0.87 -13.59 -1.60
CA ARG A 335 -1.78 -14.66 -1.12
C ARG A 335 -1.22 -16.04 -1.38
N ALA A 336 -0.69 -16.31 -2.57
CA ALA A 336 -0.13 -17.61 -2.91
C ALA A 336 1.05 -17.98 -2.00
N VAL A 337 1.96 -17.03 -1.73
CA VAL A 337 3.08 -17.24 -0.80
C VAL A 337 2.56 -17.42 0.63
N ARG A 338 1.65 -16.56 1.09
CA ARG A 338 0.99 -16.68 2.40
C ARG A 338 0.30 -18.04 2.55
N ASP A 339 -0.29 -18.57 1.49
CA ASP A 339 -1.02 -19.84 1.50
C ASP A 339 -0.10 -21.06 1.25
N GLY A 340 1.20 -20.83 1.00
CA GLY A 340 2.27 -21.82 1.18
C GLY A 340 2.89 -22.33 -0.11
N ARG A 341 2.59 -21.67 -1.22
CA ARG A 341 3.29 -21.88 -2.49
C ARG A 341 4.73 -21.41 -2.34
N SER A 342 5.67 -22.07 -3.03
CA SER A 342 7.02 -21.52 -3.16
C SER A 342 6.96 -20.19 -3.93
N VAL A 343 7.93 -19.31 -3.70
CA VAL A 343 7.99 -18.01 -4.39
C VAL A 343 8.01 -18.18 -5.91
N ALA A 344 8.80 -19.14 -6.41
CA ALA A 344 8.85 -19.43 -7.85
C ALA A 344 7.48 -19.89 -8.40
N GLN A 345 6.77 -20.78 -7.69
CA GLN A 345 5.42 -21.20 -8.08
C GLN A 345 4.42 -20.04 -8.06
N ALA A 346 4.51 -19.19 -7.04
CA ALA A 346 3.62 -18.05 -6.89
C ALA A 346 3.88 -16.99 -7.98
N LEU A 347 5.13 -16.73 -8.34
CA LEU A 347 5.51 -15.85 -9.45
C LEU A 347 5.01 -16.39 -10.79
N THR A 348 5.35 -17.63 -11.15
CA THR A 348 4.90 -18.26 -12.39
C THR A 348 3.37 -18.31 -12.47
N GLY A 349 2.68 -18.65 -11.38
CA GLY A 349 1.22 -18.67 -11.34
C GLY A 349 0.61 -17.27 -11.51
N GLY A 350 1.15 -16.28 -10.79
CA GLY A 350 0.62 -14.91 -10.80
C GLY A 350 0.90 -14.13 -12.09
N MET A 351 1.96 -14.48 -12.82
CA MET A 351 2.41 -13.74 -14.00
C MET A 351 2.15 -14.46 -15.34
N ARG A 352 1.61 -15.68 -15.31
CA ARG A 352 1.25 -16.46 -16.51
C ARG A 352 0.38 -15.66 -17.48
N ASP A 353 -0.69 -15.04 -16.97
CA ASP A 353 -1.63 -14.26 -17.80
C ASP A 353 -1.02 -12.95 -18.32
N ALA A 354 0.14 -12.54 -17.79
CA ALA A 354 0.93 -11.43 -18.32
C ALA A 354 1.98 -11.90 -19.34
N GLY A 355 1.94 -13.17 -19.75
CA GLY A 355 2.84 -13.76 -20.74
C GLY A 355 4.15 -14.31 -20.18
N PHE A 356 4.27 -14.47 -18.85
CA PHE A 356 5.50 -14.93 -18.21
C PHE A 356 5.32 -16.27 -17.49
N ASP A 357 5.72 -17.35 -18.15
CA ASP A 357 5.59 -18.72 -17.63
C ASP A 357 6.75 -19.17 -16.73
N THR A 358 7.88 -18.47 -16.75
CA THR A 358 9.07 -18.85 -15.97
C THR A 358 9.73 -17.63 -15.34
N VAL A 359 10.41 -17.85 -14.20
CA VAL A 359 11.24 -16.82 -13.57
C VAL A 359 12.34 -16.32 -14.52
N THR A 360 12.89 -17.21 -15.36
CA THR A 360 13.88 -16.84 -16.39
C THR A 360 13.31 -15.87 -17.43
N ALA A 361 12.07 -16.08 -17.90
CA ALA A 361 11.42 -15.16 -18.84
C ALA A 361 11.15 -13.79 -18.19
N MET A 362 10.76 -13.78 -16.91
CA MET A 362 10.60 -12.55 -16.14
C MET A 362 11.92 -11.80 -15.99
N GLU A 363 13.00 -12.50 -15.64
CA GLU A 363 14.34 -11.91 -15.49
C GLU A 363 14.83 -11.31 -16.81
N ALA A 364 14.64 -11.98 -17.95
CA ALA A 364 15.01 -11.45 -19.25
C ALA A 364 14.29 -10.13 -19.56
N SER A 365 12.96 -10.11 -19.42
CA SER A 365 12.16 -8.90 -19.67
C SER A 365 12.44 -7.78 -18.67
N TRP A 366 12.73 -8.12 -17.42
CA TRP A 366 13.14 -7.15 -16.41
C TRP A 366 14.49 -6.51 -16.75
N ARG A 367 15.50 -7.32 -17.14
CA ARG A 367 16.82 -6.83 -17.56
C ARG A 367 16.74 -5.92 -18.78
N GLU A 368 15.89 -6.21 -19.76
CA GLU A 368 15.60 -5.28 -20.87
C GLU A 368 15.08 -3.93 -20.37
N GLY A 369 14.15 -3.95 -19.40
CA GLY A 369 13.64 -2.74 -18.75
C GLY A 369 14.73 -1.90 -18.08
N LEU A 370 15.72 -2.54 -17.45
CA LEU A 370 16.87 -1.84 -16.85
C LEU A 370 17.70 -1.10 -17.89
N LEU A 371 17.95 -1.73 -19.05
CA LEU A 371 18.71 -1.10 -20.14
C LEU A 371 17.97 0.13 -20.71
N GLU A 372 16.65 0.08 -20.78
CA GLU A 372 15.83 1.22 -21.17
C GLU A 372 15.84 2.34 -20.12
N ALA A 373 15.92 2.01 -18.83
CA ALA A 373 16.00 2.99 -17.75
C ALA A 373 17.25 3.86 -17.86
N VAL A 374 18.40 3.27 -18.25
CA VAL A 374 19.67 4.01 -18.43
C VAL A 374 19.59 5.03 -19.58
N LYS A 375 18.79 4.75 -20.62
CA LYS A 375 18.65 5.64 -21.77
C LYS A 375 17.80 6.88 -21.48
N ARG A 376 17.02 6.88 -20.40
CA ARG A 376 16.14 8.00 -20.04
C ARG A 376 16.96 9.06 -19.29
N PRO A 377 16.79 10.35 -19.60
CA PRO A 377 17.42 11.40 -18.80
C PRO A 377 16.90 11.33 -17.36
N PRO A 378 17.74 11.64 -16.36
CA PRO A 378 17.28 11.78 -14.98
C PRO A 378 16.18 12.84 -14.90
N LYS A 379 15.13 12.55 -14.14
CA LYS A 379 13.99 13.46 -13.92
C LYS A 379 14.37 14.62 -13.00
#